data_AF-A0AAF0UY69-F1
#
_entry.id   AF-A0AAF0UY69-F1
#
_cell.length_a   1.000
_cell.length_b   1.000
_cell.length_c   1.000
_cell.angle_alpha   90.00
_cell.angle_beta   90.00
_cell.angle_gamma   90.00
#
_symmetry.space_group_name_H-M   'P 1'
#
loop_
_entity.id
_entity.type
_entity.pdbx_description
1 polymer ?
#
loop_
_entity_poly.entity_id
_entity_poly.type
_entity_poly.pdbx_seq_one_letter_code
_entity_poly.pdbx_strand_id
1 'polypeptide(L)'
;MTRLKLQNEEEDSSECWDSLFELQACTGEIVLFFVNGETYLGQNCCGAIRIIERQCWPSMLSSLGFTSEEGDILHGYCDASESPSTPNLAP
;
A
#
# COMPACT_ATOMS: atom_id res chain seq x y z
N MET A 1 0.15 19.08 -28.20
CA MET A 1 0.02 17.70 -27.69
C MET A 1 0.31 17.71 -26.19
N THR A 2 -0.61 18.21 -25.36
CA THR A 2 -0.34 18.49 -23.92
C THR A 2 -1.48 18.03 -23.01
N ARG A 3 -2.33 17.08 -23.46
CA ARG A 3 -3.46 16.57 -22.66
C ARG A 3 -3.19 15.27 -21.88
N LEU A 4 -2.09 14.57 -22.14
CA LEU A 4 -1.79 13.28 -21.47
C LEU A 4 -1.30 13.44 -20.02
N LYS A 5 -0.72 14.59 -19.65
CA LYS A 5 -0.15 14.81 -18.30
C LYS A 5 -1.21 14.96 -17.20
N LEU A 6 -2.30 15.69 -17.48
CA LEU A 6 -3.36 15.94 -16.49
C LEU A 6 -4.22 14.71 -16.20
N GLN A 7 -4.41 13.84 -17.20
CA GLN A 7 -5.19 12.61 -17.03
C GLN A 7 -4.46 11.61 -16.14
N ASN A 8 -3.14 11.50 -16.28
CA ASN A 8 -2.33 10.65 -15.40
C ASN A 8 -2.32 11.18 -13.97
N GLU A 9 -2.24 12.50 -13.77
CA GLU A 9 -2.23 13.10 -12.42
C GLU A 9 -3.58 12.97 -11.69
N GLU A 10 -4.71 13.04 -12.39
CA GLU A 10 -6.04 12.80 -11.79
C GLU A 10 -6.28 11.32 -11.48
N GLU A 11 -5.86 10.41 -12.37
CA GLU A 11 -5.96 8.97 -12.20
C GLU A 11 -5.04 8.47 -11.05
N ASP A 12 -3.79 8.93 -11.03
CA ASP A 12 -2.86 8.70 -9.91
C ASP A 12 -3.45 9.26 -8.60
N SER A 13 -4.09 10.42 -8.64
CA SER A 13 -4.72 10.99 -7.44
C SER A 13 -5.90 10.16 -6.95
N SER A 14 -6.76 9.61 -7.82
CA SER A 14 -7.89 8.77 -7.39
C SER A 14 -7.40 7.45 -6.78
N GLU A 15 -6.44 6.79 -7.42
CA GLU A 15 -5.85 5.54 -6.92
C GLU A 15 -5.17 5.73 -5.55
N CYS A 16 -4.55 6.89 -5.34
CA CYS A 16 -4.00 7.25 -4.04
C CYS A 16 -5.05 7.40 -2.95
N TRP A 17 -6.18 8.05 -3.25
CA TRP A 17 -7.28 8.17 -2.29
C TRP A 17 -7.95 6.82 -2.01
N ASP A 18 -8.20 6.03 -3.04
CA ASP A 18 -8.80 4.71 -2.90
C ASP A 18 -7.90 3.79 -2.07
N SER A 19 -6.60 3.79 -2.36
CA SER A 19 -5.61 3.05 -1.56
C SER A 19 -5.54 3.53 -0.11
N LEU A 20 -5.71 4.83 0.15
CA LEU A 20 -5.76 5.35 1.51
C LEU A 20 -6.96 4.81 2.29
N PHE A 21 -8.13 4.74 1.65
CA PHE A 21 -9.33 4.18 2.27
C PHE A 21 -9.19 2.67 2.52
N GLU A 22 -8.59 1.94 1.57
CA GLU A 22 -8.24 0.53 1.77
C GLU A 22 -7.27 0.37 2.95
N LEU A 23 -6.24 1.22 3.03
CA LEU A 23 -5.28 1.19 4.14
C LEU A 23 -5.95 1.51 5.49
N GLN A 24 -6.91 2.45 5.50
CA GLN A 24 -7.71 2.75 6.68
C GLN A 24 -8.49 1.52 7.17
N ALA A 25 -9.06 0.71 6.27
CA ALA A 25 -9.72 -0.53 6.62
C ALA A 25 -8.75 -1.57 7.24
N CYS A 26 -7.49 -1.55 6.80
CA CYS A 26 -6.43 -2.43 7.30
C CYS A 26 -5.76 -1.96 8.60
N THR A 27 -6.16 -0.82 9.18
CA THR A 27 -5.60 -0.30 10.44
C THR A 27 -5.52 -1.36 11.55
N GLY A 28 -6.52 -2.26 11.62
CA GLY A 28 -6.52 -3.36 12.59
C GLY A 28 -5.36 -4.34 12.39
N GLU A 29 -5.08 -4.74 11.14
CA GLU A 29 -3.97 -5.63 10.78
C GLU A 29 -2.63 -4.95 11.07
N ILE A 30 -2.51 -3.67 10.73
CA ILE A 30 -1.28 -2.89 10.92
C ILE A 30 -0.98 -2.67 12.40
N VAL A 31 -1.98 -2.30 13.21
CA VAL A 31 -1.80 -2.16 14.66
C VAL A 31 -1.39 -3.49 15.27
N LEU A 32 -2.04 -4.59 14.88
CA LEU A 32 -1.72 -5.89 15.41
C LEU A 32 -0.28 -6.29 15.02
N PHE A 33 0.13 -6.02 13.77
CA PHE A 33 1.49 -6.27 13.25
C PHE A 33 2.55 -5.62 14.14
N PHE A 34 2.39 -4.33 14.48
CA PHE A 34 3.35 -3.62 15.34
C PHE A 34 3.27 -4.03 16.83
N VAL A 35 2.08 -4.26 17.37
CA VAL A 35 1.90 -4.56 18.81
C VAL A 35 2.31 -5.99 19.16
N ASN A 36 2.03 -6.96 18.29
CA ASN A 36 2.23 -8.37 18.59
C ASN A 36 3.45 -8.96 17.88
N GLY A 37 3.98 -8.30 16.84
CA GLY A 37 5.13 -8.78 16.07
C GLY A 37 4.85 -9.98 15.17
N GLU A 38 3.68 -10.61 15.28
CA GLU A 38 3.25 -11.74 14.46
C GLU A 38 1.80 -11.61 14.03
N THR A 39 1.58 -10.91 12.92
CA THR A 39 0.27 -10.88 12.27
C THR A 39 0.48 -10.52 10.82
N TYR A 40 -0.04 -11.37 9.95
CA TYR A 40 0.10 -11.23 8.52
C TYR A 40 -0.67 -10.00 8.05
N LEU A 41 -0.04 -9.18 7.21
CA LEU A 41 -0.77 -8.20 6.42
C LEU A 41 -1.40 -8.91 5.25
N GLY A 42 -2.71 -8.77 5.10
CA GLY A 42 -3.46 -9.33 3.98
C GLY A 42 -3.02 -8.75 2.64
N GLN A 43 -3.34 -9.45 1.57
CA GLN A 43 -2.95 -9.05 0.22
C GLN A 43 -3.53 -7.70 -0.20
N ASN A 44 -4.75 -7.37 0.26
CA ASN A 44 -5.35 -6.06 0.04
C ASN A 44 -4.60 -4.95 0.78
N CYS A 45 -4.24 -5.18 2.06
CA CYS A 45 -3.42 -4.25 2.84
C CYS A 45 -2.09 -3.98 2.13
N CYS A 46 -1.41 -5.04 1.69
CA CYS A 46 -0.14 -4.89 1.00
C CYS A 46 -0.26 -4.26 -0.39
N GLY A 47 -1.38 -4.47 -1.09
CA GLY A 47 -1.69 -3.74 -2.33
C GLY A 47 -1.78 -2.24 -2.09
N ALA A 48 -2.55 -1.82 -1.08
CA ALA A 48 -2.71 -0.42 -0.71
C ALA A 48 -1.39 0.24 -0.30
N ILE A 49 -0.60 -0.42 0.56
CA ILE A 49 0.73 0.07 0.98
C ILE A 49 1.63 0.33 -0.22
N ARG A 50 1.67 -0.58 -1.20
CA ARG A 50 2.52 -0.46 -2.39
C ARG A 50 2.10 0.69 -3.29
N ILE A 51 0.79 0.91 -3.48
CA ILE A 51 0.32 2.04 -4.28
C ILE A 51 0.72 3.35 -3.58
N ILE A 52 0.47 3.45 -2.27
CA ILE A 52 0.78 4.65 -1.50
C ILE A 52 2.29 4.97 -1.53
N GLU A 53 3.14 3.98 -1.26
CA GLU A 53 4.59 4.21 -1.16
C GLU A 53 5.28 4.44 -2.52
N ARG A 54 4.73 3.91 -3.62
CA ARG A 54 5.38 3.99 -4.95
C ARG A 54 4.81 5.08 -5.85
N GLN A 55 3.54 5.41 -5.70
CA GLN A 55 2.80 6.22 -6.68
C GLN A 55 2.25 7.50 -6.07
N CYS A 56 2.08 7.55 -4.75
CA CYS A 56 1.42 8.68 -4.08
C CYS A 56 2.40 9.72 -3.54
N TRP A 57 1.84 10.86 -3.10
CA TRP A 57 2.67 11.95 -2.61
C TRP A 57 3.40 11.57 -1.32
N PRO A 58 4.63 12.08 -1.12
CA PRO A 58 5.34 11.90 0.14
C PRO A 58 4.51 12.38 1.32
N SER A 59 4.53 11.63 2.43
CA SER A 59 3.79 11.93 3.68
C SER A 59 2.29 11.63 3.66
N MET A 60 1.76 10.98 2.62
CA MET A 60 0.34 10.56 2.58
C MET A 60 -0.02 9.68 3.78
N LEU A 61 0.86 8.72 4.10
CA LEU A 61 0.73 7.86 5.28
C LEU A 61 0.70 8.62 6.61
N SER A 62 1.41 9.75 6.70
CA SER A 62 1.42 10.56 7.92
C SER A 62 0.07 11.19 8.22
N SER A 63 -0.82 11.33 7.24
CA SER A 63 -2.21 11.76 7.48
C SER A 63 -3.02 10.74 8.28
N LEU A 64 -2.64 9.47 8.22
CA LEU A 64 -3.21 8.37 9.02
C LEU A 64 -2.45 8.14 10.33
N GLY A 65 -1.44 8.96 10.62
CA GLY A 65 -0.64 8.85 11.84
C GLY A 65 0.60 7.97 11.71
N PHE A 66 0.94 7.48 10.52
CA PHE A 66 2.17 6.72 10.30
C PHE A 66 3.39 7.63 10.22
N THR A 67 4.46 7.20 10.85
CA THR A 67 5.80 7.73 10.65
C THR A 67 6.41 7.20 9.35
N SER A 68 7.45 7.87 8.85
CA SER A 68 8.21 7.38 7.68
C SER A 68 8.81 6.00 7.93
N GLU A 69 9.31 5.75 9.15
CA GLU A 69 9.91 4.47 9.50
C GLU A 69 8.88 3.33 9.52
N GLU A 70 7.66 3.58 10.02
CA GLU A 70 6.57 2.60 9.95
C GLU A 70 6.16 2.32 8.50
N GLY A 71 6.10 3.33 7.64
CA GLY A 71 5.85 3.16 6.21
C GLY A 71 6.89 2.27 5.52
N ASP A 72 8.17 2.56 5.76
CA ASP A 72 9.30 1.77 5.22
C ASP A 72 9.24 0.29 5.67
N ILE A 73 8.89 0.05 6.94
CA ILE A 73 8.73 -1.31 7.49
C ILE A 73 7.57 -2.05 6.79
N LEU A 74 6.42 -1.40 6.66
CA LEU A 74 5.23 -1.96 6.03
C LEU A 74 5.49 -2.27 4.55
N HIS A 75 6.12 -1.36 3.81
CA HIS A 75 6.49 -1.56 2.42
C HIS A 75 7.47 -2.73 2.26
N GLY A 76 8.51 -2.78 3.10
CA GLY A 76 9.49 -3.87 3.10
C GLY A 76 8.87 -5.24 3.40
N TYR A 77 7.95 -5.31 4.36
CA TYR A 77 7.19 -6.53 4.64
C TYR A 77 6.36 -6.97 3.43
N CYS A 78 5.62 -6.03 2.85
CA CYS A 78 4.72 -6.32 1.74
C CYS A 78 5.48 -6.73 0.48
N ASP A 79 6.65 -6.18 0.21
CA ASP A 79 7.51 -6.62 -0.90
C ASP A 79 8.07 -8.04 -0.68
N ALA A 80 8.44 -8.40 0.55
CA ALA A 80 8.88 -9.75 0.87
C ALA A 80 7.74 -10.80 0.83
N SER A 81 6.50 -10.38 1.09
CA SER A 81 5.31 -11.26 1.05
C SER A 81 4.94 -11.73 -0.37
N GLU A 82 5.54 -11.13 -1.40
CA GLU A 82 5.36 -11.48 -2.82
C GLU A 82 6.09 -12.75 -3.25
N SER A 83 6.29 -13.71 -2.34
CA SER A 83 6.74 -15.03 -2.74
C SER A 83 5.82 -15.55 -3.85
N PRO A 84 6.35 -16.02 -4.99
CA PRO A 84 5.54 -16.31 -6.16
C PRO A 84 4.57 -17.42 -5.79
N SER A 85 3.31 -17.07 -5.60
CA SER A 85 2.21 -18.02 -5.76
C SER A 85 2.46 -18.66 -7.11
N THR A 86 2.80 -19.95 -7.10
CA THR A 86 3.08 -20.80 -8.25
C THR A 86 2.27 -20.35 -9.47
N PRO A 87 2.90 -20.19 -10.65
CA PRO A 87 2.14 -19.89 -11.85
C PRO A 87 1.09 -20.98 -11.97
N ASN A 88 -0.17 -20.54 -12.04
CA ASN A 88 -1.31 -21.42 -12.27
C ASN A 88 -1.07 -22.11 -13.61
N LEU A 89 -0.47 -23.30 -13.57
CA LEU A 89 -0.38 -24.24 -14.67
C LEU A 89 -1.81 -24.73 -14.92
N ALA A 90 -2.56 -23.93 -15.68
CA ALA A 90 -3.77 -24.40 -16.34
C ALA A 90 -3.38 -25.44 -17.42
N PRO A 91 -4.18 -26.50 -17.61
CA PRO A 91 -3.82 -27.71 -18.37
C PRO A 91 -3.60 -27.49 -19.86
#